data_AF-F9ZQI9-F1
#
_entry.id   AF-F9ZQI9-F1
#
_cell.length_a   1.000
_cell.length_b   1.000
_cell.length_c   1.000
_cell.angle_alpha   90.00
_cell.angle_beta   90.00
_cell.angle_gamma   90.00
#
_symmetry.space_group_name_H-M   'P 1'
#
loop_
_entity.id
_entity.type
_entity.pdbx_description
1 polymer ?
#
loop_
_entity_poly.entity_id
_entity_poly.type
_entity_poly.pdbx_seq_one_letter_code
_entity_poly.pdbx_strand_id
1 'polypeptide(L)'
;MLLRQYEQTFADLKEPGVFLFVYERYKYAMADSESCLSMEVAFYLWRDYLNKTVWIRSCTQCKAGYLYSSSPDAAQSMRTCQFCRLVKASKNRKKPDGTIITQATITE
;
A
#
# COMPACT_ATOMS: atom_id res chain seq x y z
N MET A 1 4.62 -8.87 8.46
CA MET A 1 5.88 -9.56 8.75
C MET A 1 6.57 -10.16 7.52
N LEU A 2 5.93 -10.21 6.34
CA LEU A 2 6.46 -10.87 5.13
C LEU A 2 7.57 -10.12 4.36
N LEU A 3 7.62 -8.79 4.39
CA LEU A 3 8.54 -8.00 3.55
C LEU A 3 10.02 -8.05 4.02
N ARG A 4 10.27 -8.10 5.34
CA ARG A 4 11.64 -8.23 5.87
C ARG A 4 12.30 -9.57 5.50
N GLN A 5 11.50 -10.62 5.32
CA GLN A 5 12.00 -11.91 4.82
C GLN A 5 12.46 -11.80 3.36
N TYR A 6 11.79 -11.00 2.53
CA TYR A 6 12.16 -10.81 1.12
C TYR A 6 13.43 -9.95 0.96
N GLU A 7 13.62 -8.93 1.80
CA GLU A 7 14.87 -8.15 1.85
C GLU A 7 16.09 -9.00 2.22
N GLN A 8 15.90 -10.10 2.95
CA GLN A 8 16.95 -11.08 3.24
C GLN A 8 17.18 -12.10 2.11
N THR A 9 16.21 -12.25 1.20
CA THR A 9 16.24 -13.28 0.15
C THR A 9 16.96 -12.81 -1.12
N PHE A 10 16.99 -11.50 -1.40
CA PHE A 10 17.64 -10.94 -2.58
C PHE A 10 18.84 -10.08 -2.20
N ALA A 11 20.04 -10.57 -2.47
CA ALA A 11 21.30 -9.89 -2.16
C ALA A 11 21.47 -8.57 -2.93
N ASP A 12 20.84 -8.43 -4.10
CA ASP A 12 20.80 -7.18 -4.85
C ASP A 12 19.38 -6.87 -5.37
N LEU A 13 18.66 -6.02 -4.63
CA LEU A 13 17.33 -5.53 -4.99
C LEU A 13 17.31 -4.68 -6.28
N LYS A 14 18.47 -4.38 -6.88
CA LYS A 14 18.59 -3.58 -8.12
C LYS A 14 18.56 -4.42 -9.39
N GLU A 15 18.69 -5.74 -9.29
CA GLU A 15 18.65 -6.61 -10.47
C GLU A 15 17.26 -6.63 -11.11
N PRO A 16 17.13 -6.36 -12.42
CA PRO A 16 15.83 -6.39 -13.10
C PRO A 16 15.08 -7.72 -12.99
N GLY A 17 15.80 -8.84 -12.85
CA GLY A 17 15.21 -10.16 -12.65
C GLY A 17 14.39 -10.25 -11.35
N VAL A 18 14.82 -9.55 -10.29
CA VAL A 18 14.11 -9.49 -9.01
C VAL A 18 12.77 -8.77 -9.17
N PHE A 19 12.75 -7.67 -9.92
CA PHE A 19 11.52 -6.95 -10.24
C PHE A 19 10.52 -7.86 -10.97
N LEU A 20 10.95 -8.54 -12.03
CA LEU A 20 10.08 -9.40 -12.83
C LEU A 20 9.48 -10.53 -11.98
N PHE A 21 10.29 -11.20 -11.17
CA PHE A 21 9.83 -12.25 -10.26
C PHE A 21 8.78 -11.74 -9.25
N VAL A 22 9.03 -10.60 -8.61
CA VAL A 22 8.09 -10.04 -7.62
C VAL A 22 6.80 -9.56 -8.29
N TYR A 23 6.89 -8.97 -9.47
CA TYR A 23 5.72 -8.51 -10.22
C TYR A 23 4.84 -9.67 -10.68
N GLU A 24 5.41 -10.80 -11.10
CA GLU A 24 4.66 -12.01 -11.44
C GLU A 24 3.87 -12.54 -10.23
N ARG A 25 4.51 -12.60 -9.05
CA ARG A 25 3.83 -12.98 -7.80
C ARG A 25 2.73 -12.01 -7.40
N TYR A 26 2.97 -10.71 -7.57
CA TYR A 26 1.96 -9.68 -7.36
C TYR A 26 0.76 -9.88 -8.28
N LYS A 27 0.99 -10.14 -9.57
CA LYS A 27 -0.07 -10.41 -10.55
C LYS A 27 -0.90 -11.62 -10.16
N TYR A 28 -0.24 -12.72 -9.76
CA TYR A 28 -0.93 -13.91 -9.28
C TYR A 28 -1.79 -13.63 -8.04
N ALA A 29 -1.28 -12.87 -7.07
CA ALA A 29 -2.03 -12.49 -5.88
C ALA A 29 -3.21 -11.53 -6.15
N MET A 30 -3.22 -10.87 -7.30
CA MET A 30 -4.23 -9.89 -7.71
C MET A 30 -5.08 -10.39 -8.89
N ALA A 31 -5.09 -11.69 -9.17
CA ALA A 31 -5.72 -12.26 -10.36
C ALA A 31 -7.20 -11.86 -10.52
N ASP A 32 -7.93 -11.74 -9.42
CA ASP A 32 -9.36 -11.36 -9.40
C ASP A 32 -9.60 -9.84 -9.26
N SER A 33 -8.55 -9.01 -9.31
CA SER A 33 -8.68 -7.56 -9.13
C SER A 33 -8.63 -6.79 -10.45
N GLU A 34 -9.72 -6.09 -10.75
CA GLU A 34 -9.79 -5.14 -11.88
C GLU A 34 -8.81 -3.96 -11.75
N SER A 35 -8.26 -3.72 -10.55
CA SER A 35 -7.39 -2.58 -10.23
C SER A 35 -5.92 -2.98 -10.01
N CYS A 36 -5.44 -3.99 -10.73
CA CYS A 36 -4.05 -4.41 -10.66
C CYS A 36 -3.12 -3.40 -11.35
N LEU A 37 -1.98 -3.06 -10.75
CA LEU A 37 -0.99 -2.18 -11.36
C LEU A 37 -0.50 -2.77 -12.69
N SER A 38 -0.29 -1.90 -13.68
CA SER A 38 0.43 -2.27 -14.90
C SER A 38 1.91 -2.48 -14.61
N MET A 39 2.61 -3.22 -15.47
CA MET A 39 4.02 -3.55 -15.28
C MET A 39 4.88 -2.30 -15.30
N GLU A 40 4.59 -1.41 -16.24
CA GLU A 40 5.27 -0.12 -16.37
C GLU A 40 5.14 0.73 -15.11
N VAL A 41 3.93 0.85 -14.55
CA VAL A 41 3.71 1.62 -13.32
C VAL A 41 4.41 0.96 -12.13
N ALA A 42 4.36 -0.37 -12.03
CA ALA A 42 5.08 -1.11 -10.99
C ALA A 42 6.60 -0.95 -11.11
N PHE A 43 7.15 -0.90 -12.33
CA PHE A 43 8.57 -0.68 -12.59
C PHE A 43 9.01 0.71 -12.14
N TYR A 44 8.24 1.76 -12.47
CA TYR A 44 8.55 3.11 -11.99
C TYR A 44 8.50 3.20 -10.47
N LEU A 45 7.53 2.54 -9.83
CA LEU A 45 7.46 2.48 -8.37
C LEU A 45 8.70 1.79 -7.76
N TRP A 46 9.16 0.69 -8.35
CA TRP A 46 10.37 0.00 -7.92
C TRP A 46 11.62 0.87 -8.09
N ARG A 47 11.79 1.51 -9.25
CA ARG A 47 12.88 2.47 -9.51
C ARG A 47 12.88 3.60 -8.48
N ASP A 48 11.71 4.18 -8.20
CA ASP A 48 11.55 5.29 -7.26
C ASP A 48 11.86 4.85 -5.81
N TYR A 49 11.53 3.61 -5.45
CA TYR A 49 11.95 3.01 -4.19
C TYR A 49 13.48 2.83 -4.10
N LEU A 50 14.13 2.38 -5.17
CA LEU A 50 15.59 2.23 -5.23
C LEU A 50 16.30 3.60 -5.12
N ASN A 51 15.75 4.62 -5.78
CA ASN A 51 16.23 6.00 -5.74
C ASN A 51 15.90 6.74 -4.44
N LYS A 52 15.22 6.08 -3.48
CA LYS A 52 14.81 6.66 -2.20
C LYS A 52 13.95 7.92 -2.36
N THR A 53 13.13 7.99 -3.40
CA THR A 53 12.10 9.04 -3.56
C THR A 53 10.76 8.61 -2.95
N VAL A 54 10.58 7.30 -2.81
CA VAL A 54 9.46 6.66 -2.13
C VAL A 54 10.01 5.64 -1.12
N TRP A 55 9.35 5.52 0.03
CA TRP A 55 9.70 4.58 1.09
C TRP A 55 8.48 3.75 1.48
N ILE A 56 8.72 2.65 2.18
CA ILE A 56 7.68 1.93 2.89
C ILE A 56 7.73 2.38 4.35
N ARG A 57 6.61 2.89 4.88
CA ARG A 57 6.46 3.19 6.31
C ARG A 57 5.42 2.27 6.93
N SER A 58 5.59 1.97 8.22
CA SER A 58 4.59 1.27 9.01
C SER A 58 3.63 2.26 9.66
N CYS A 59 2.33 2.01 9.53
CA CYS A 59 1.32 2.79 10.24
C CYS A 59 1.41 2.52 11.75
N THR A 60 1.45 3.56 12.57
CA THR A 60 1.47 3.41 14.03
C THR A 60 0.19 2.81 14.60
N GLN A 61 -0.94 2.99 13.90
CA GLN A 61 -2.27 2.52 14.30
C GLN A 61 -2.54 1.07 13.90
N CYS A 62 -2.58 0.77 12.59
CA CYS A 62 -2.91 -0.58 12.10
C CYS A 62 -1.70 -1.49 11.85
N LYS A 63 -0.48 -0.98 12.04
CA LYS A 63 0.79 -1.69 11.76
C LYS A 63 1.02 -2.10 10.30
N ALA A 64 0.09 -1.82 9.40
CA ALA A 64 0.24 -2.08 7.97
C ALA A 64 1.33 -1.21 7.34
N GLY A 65 2.04 -1.76 6.36
CA GLY A 65 2.95 -1.01 5.49
C GLY A 65 2.17 -0.16 4.49
N TYR A 66 2.66 1.03 4.19
CA TYR A 66 2.13 1.89 3.12
C TYR A 66 3.27 2.63 2.42
N LEU A 67 3.04 2.97 1.14
CA LEU A 67 3.95 3.81 0.37
C LEU A 67 3.94 5.23 0.93
N TYR A 68 5.13 5.76 1.16
CA TYR A 68 5.36 7.08 1.72
C TYR A 68 6.26 7.89 0.80
N SER A 69 5.94 9.16 0.56
CA SER A 69 6.87 10.13 0.01
C SER A 69 6.86 11.41 0.83
N SER A 70 8.04 11.99 1.05
CA SER A 70 8.23 13.28 1.72
C SER A 70 8.18 14.47 0.75
N SER A 71 8.00 14.22 -0.55
CA SER A 71 7.87 15.30 -1.53
C SER A 71 6.65 16.18 -1.18
N PRO A 72 6.77 17.51 -1.21
CA PRO A 72 5.65 18.42 -0.94
C PRO A 72 4.48 18.20 -1.91
N ASP A 73 4.80 17.78 -3.14
CA ASP A 73 3.85 17.52 -4.22
C ASP A 73 3.29 16.08 -4.20
N ALA A 74 3.73 15.24 -3.25
CA ALA A 74 3.24 13.89 -3.13
C ALA A 74 1.72 13.86 -2.87
N ALA A 75 1.00 12.96 -3.54
CA ALA A 75 -0.42 12.78 -3.30
C ALA A 75 -0.70 12.49 -1.82
N GLN A 76 -1.85 12.93 -1.30
CA GLN A 76 -2.24 12.65 0.10
C GLN A 76 -2.27 11.15 0.41
N SER A 77 -2.51 10.34 -0.62
CA SER A 77 -2.44 8.88 -0.57
C SER A 77 -1.08 8.33 -0.15
N MET A 78 -0.01 9.07 -0.44
CA MET A 78 1.39 8.73 -0.15
C MET A 78 1.95 9.47 1.08
N ARG A 79 1.15 10.27 1.78
CA ARG A 79 1.58 10.94 3.03
C ARG A 79 1.03 10.26 4.28
N THR A 80 -0.03 9.48 4.14
CA THR A 80 -0.76 8.88 5.25
C THR A 80 -1.24 7.47 4.92
N CYS A 81 -1.40 6.63 5.94
CA CYS A 81 -1.94 5.28 5.77
C CYS A 81 -3.37 5.31 5.22
N GLN A 82 -3.55 4.81 3.99
CA GLN A 82 -4.84 4.83 3.30
C GLN A 82 -5.88 3.94 3.96
N PHE A 83 -5.47 2.78 4.47
CA PHE A 83 -6.37 1.88 5.19
C PHE A 83 -7.02 2.59 6.38
N CYS A 84 -6.22 3.18 7.28
CA CYS A 84 -6.76 3.92 8.43
C CYS A 84 -7.60 5.13 8.00
N ARG A 85 -7.24 5.82 6.91
CA ARG A 85 -8.01 6.94 6.37
C ARG A 85 -9.38 6.49 5.89
N LEU A 86 -9.44 5.40 5.12
CA LEU A 86 -10.68 4.84 4.60
C LEU A 86 -11.58 4.29 5.72
N VAL A 87 -11.00 3.61 6.72
CA VAL A 87 -11.75 3.14 7.90
C VAL A 87 -12.32 4.31 8.71
N LYS A 88 -11.60 5.43 8.85
CA LYS A 88 -12.16 6.63 9.50
C LYS A 88 -13.26 7.26 8.65
N ALA A 89 -13.06 7.34 7.34
CA ALA A 89 -14.05 7.89 6.42
C ALA A 89 -15.35 7.06 6.38
N SER A 90 -15.25 5.73 6.46
CA SER A 90 -16.43 4.85 6.50
C SER A 90 -17.22 5.01 7.80
N LYS A 91 -16.53 5.13 8.95
CA LYS A 91 -17.15 5.37 10.26
C LYS A 91 -17.86 6.73 10.35
N ASN A 92 -17.35 7.73 9.62
CA ASN A 92 -17.92 9.08 9.59
C ASN A 92 -18.98 9.28 8.50
N ARG A 93 -19.38 8.24 7.76
CA ARG A 93 -20.53 8.32 6.86
C ARG A 93 -21.81 8.45 7.69
N LYS A 94 -22.30 9.68 7.83
CA LYS A 94 -23.69 9.95 8.18
C LYS A 94 -24.58 9.56 7.00
N LYS A 95 -25.72 8.95 7.28
CA LYS A 95 -26.79 8.78 6.29
C LYS A 95 -27.26 10.18 5.81
N PRO A 96 -27.92 10.28 4.63
CA PRO A 96 -28.43 11.55 4.10
C PRO A 96 -29.39 12.31 5.03
N ASP A 97 -29.95 11.60 6.02
CA ASP A 97 -30.87 12.10 7.05
C ASP A 97 -30.15 12.60 8.32
N GLY A 98 -28.81 12.59 8.37
CA GLY A 98 -28.02 13.02 9.53
C GLY A 98 -27.79 11.94 10.60
N THR A 99 -28.32 10.72 10.42
CA THR A 99 -28.15 9.63 11.37
C THR A 99 -26.76 9.01 11.27
N ILE A 100 -26.04 8.90 12.39
CA ILE A 100 -24.70 8.27 12.47
C ILE A 100 -24.87 6.75 12.39
N ILE A 101 -24.24 6.10 11.41
CA ILE A 101 -24.14 4.63 11.38
C ILE A 101 -22.97 4.23 12.29
N THR A 102 -23.23 3.97 13.57
CA THR A 102 -22.29 3.22 14.40
C THR A 102 -22.30 1.77 13.92
N GLN A 103 -21.28 1.37 13.17
CA GLN A 103 -21.03 -0.05 12.92
C GLN A 103 -20.78 -0.73 14.27
N ALA A 104 -21.70 -1.61 14.66
CA ALA A 104 -21.53 -2.47 15.82
C ALA A 104 -20.30 -3.33 15.63
N THR A 105 -19.42 -3.34 16.63
CA THR A 105 -18.32 -4.28 16.75
C THR A 105 -18.90 -5.69 16.71
N ILE A 106 -18.66 -6.43 15.62
CA ILE A 106 -18.88 -7.88 15.62
C ILE A 106 -17.70 -8.46 16.40
N THR A 107 -17.93 -8.81 17.65
CA THR A 107 -17.14 -9.79 18.39
C THR A 107 -17.59 -11.17 17.96
N GLU A 108 -16.70 -11.93 17.32
CA GLU A 108 -16.40 -13.33 17.57
C GLU A 108 -15.08 -13.72 16.88
#